data_AF-A0A2K3KG87-F1
#
_entry.id   AF-A0A2K3KG87-F1
#
_cell.length_a   1.000
_cell.length_b   1.000
_cell.length_c   1.000
_cell.angle_alpha   90.00
_cell.angle_beta   90.00
_cell.angle_gamma   90.00
#
_symmetry.space_group_name_H-M   'P 1'
#
loop_
_entity.id
_entity.type
_entity.pdbx_description
1 polymer ?
#
loop_
_entity_poly.entity_id
_entity_poly.type
_entity_poly.pdbx_seq_one_letter_code
_entity_poly.pdbx_strand_id
1 'polypeptide(L)' 'MASSSSNSKVSLKLIIDTKNEKVIVFAEASKAVIDFLFNLLCLPMGTVVKLLTTNGMVGSLGNL' A
#
# COMPACT_ATOMS: atom_id res chain seq x y z
N MET A 1 -19.51 8.08 -20.85
CA MET A 1 -18.46 7.07 -21.13
C MET A 1 -18.44 6.12 -19.97
N ALA A 2 -18.78 4.85 -20.18
CA ALA A 2 -18.79 3.85 -19.12
C ALA A 2 -17.35 3.56 -18.69
N SER A 3 -16.97 3.98 -17.48
CA SER A 3 -15.71 3.62 -16.85
C SER A 3 -15.78 2.13 -16.50
N SER A 4 -15.15 1.30 -17.34
CA SER A 4 -14.89 -0.11 -17.04
C SER A 4 -14.06 -0.19 -15.78
N SER A 5 -14.70 -0.49 -14.64
CA SER A 5 -14.03 -0.81 -13.38
C SER A 5 -13.28 -2.13 -13.52
N SER A 6 -12.11 -2.10 -14.14
CA SER A 6 -11.15 -3.20 -14.07
C SER A 6 -10.77 -3.36 -12.61
N ASN A 7 -11.14 -4.49 -12.01
CA ASN A 7 -10.77 -4.81 -10.63
C ASN A 7 -9.25 -5.00 -10.55
N SER A 8 -8.52 -3.91 -10.30
CA SER A 8 -7.07 -3.85 -10.25
C SER A 8 -6.58 -4.64 -9.04
N LYS A 9 -6.43 -5.95 -9.20
CA LYS A 9 -6.05 -6.85 -8.11
C LYS A 9 -4.54 -6.69 -7.84
N VAL A 10 -4.21 -6.02 -6.74
CA VAL A 10 -2.83 -5.91 -6.26
C VAL A 10 -2.43 -7.24 -5.62
N SER A 11 -1.27 -7.78 -6.02
CA SER A 11 -0.71 -9.02 -5.45
C SER A 11 0.70 -8.74 -4.92
N LEU A 12 0.96 -9.18 -3.69
CA LEU A 12 2.23 -9.06 -2.99
C LEU A 12 2.67 -10.45 -2.53
N LYS A 13 3.89 -10.85 -2.84
CA LYS A 13 4.44 -12.14 -2.41
C LYS A 13 5.42 -11.88 -1.27
N LEU A 14 5.10 -12.41 -0.10
CA LEU A 14 5.87 -12.23 1.13
C LEU A 14 6.58 -13.54 1.48
N ILE A 15 7.88 -13.46 1.74
CA ILE A 15 8.67 -14.57 2.27
C ILE A 15 8.93 -14.27 3.74
N ILE A 16 8.28 -15.05 4.62
CA ILE A 16 8.34 -14.87 6.07
C ILE A 16 9.21 -16.00 6.64
N ASP A 17 10.26 -15.64 7.37
CA ASP A 17 10.97 -16.62 8.19
C ASP A 17 10.23 -16.76 9.53
N THR A 18 9.43 -17.82 9.63
CA THR A 18 8.64 -18.13 10.82
C THR A 18 9.46 -18.77 11.94
N LYS A 19 10.71 -19.17 11.68
CA LYS A 19 11.58 -19.80 12.70
C LYS A 19 12.29 -18.77 13.59
N ASN A 20 12.48 -17.55 13.11
CA ASN A 20 13.20 -16.48 13.80
C ASN A 20 12.27 -15.33 14.25
N GLU A 21 11.02 -15.63 14.61
CA GLU A 21 10.05 -14.67 15.13
C GLU A 21 9.82 -13.41 14.25
N LYS A 22 9.19 -13.61 13.09
CA LYS A 22 8.57 -12.56 12.25
C LYS A 22 9.52 -11.66 11.46
N VAL A 23 10.69 -12.16 11.06
CA VAL A 23 11.50 -11.43 10.07
C VAL A 23 10.92 -11.71 8.68
N ILE A 24 10.20 -10.73 8.12
CA ILE A 24 9.85 -10.72 6.69
C ILE A 24 11.17 -10.49 5.96
N VAL A 25 11.68 -11.53 5.27
CA VAL A 25 13.00 -11.47 4.67
C VAL A 25 12.94 -10.80 3.28
N PHE A 26 11.85 -11.04 2.53
CA PHE A 26 11.66 -10.46 1.22
C PHE A 26 10.18 -10.25 0.89
N ALA A 27 9.87 -9.16 0.18
CA ALA A 27 8.58 -8.88 -0.41
C ALA A 27 8.75 -8.59 -1.91
N GLU A 28 8.25 -9.47 -2.76
CA GLU A 28 8.22 -9.26 -4.21
C GLU A 28 6.88 -8.63 -4.59
N ALA A 29 6.95 -7.51 -5.29
CA ALA A 29 5.80 -6.70 -5.69
C ALA A 29 5.93 -6.29 -7.16
N SER A 30 4.79 -6.09 -7.83
CA SER A 30 4.82 -5.55 -9.19
C SER A 30 5.26 -4.08 -9.17
N LYS A 31 5.85 -3.61 -10.28
CA LYS A 31 6.33 -2.23 -10.42
C LYS A 31 5.29 -1.18 -10.01
N ALA A 32 4.03 -1.38 -10.38
CA ALA A 32 2.95 -0.45 -10.05
C ALA A 32 2.73 -0.28 -8.54
N VAL A 33 2.92 -1.35 -7.76
CA VAL A 33 2.78 -1.31 -6.30
C VAL A 33 3.95 -0.58 -5.66
N ILE A 34 5.15 -0.86 -6.15
CA ILE A 34 6.38 -0.19 -5.68
C ILE A 34 6.29 1.30 -5.97
N ASP A 35 5.96 1.67 -7.22
CA ASP A 35 5.79 3.06 -7.62
C ASP A 35 4.72 3.76 -6.75
N PHE A 36 3.59 3.10 -6.48
CA PHE A 36 2.56 3.65 -5.60
C PHE A 36 3.10 3.90 -4.18
N LEU A 37 3.77 2.93 -3.57
CA LEU A 37 4.33 3.07 -2.22
C LEU A 37 5.40 4.16 -2.15
N PHE A 38 6.30 4.23 -3.13
CA PHE A 38 7.32 5.28 -3.18
C PHE A 38 6.70 6.66 -3.39
N ASN A 39 5.73 6.81 -4.30
CA ASN A 39 5.01 8.06 -4.46
C ASN A 39 4.28 8.44 -3.17
N LEU A 40 3.66 7.48 -2.49
CA LEU A 40 3.01 7.68 -1.19
C LEU A 40 3.99 8.22 -0.12
N LEU A 41 5.21 7.68 -0.09
CA LEU A 41 6.26 8.11 0.86
C LEU A 41 6.92 9.44 0.46
N CYS A 42 6.94 9.79 -0.82
CA CYS A 42 7.44 11.07 -1.31
C CYS A 42 6.43 12.22 -1.15
N LEU A 43 5.15 11.92 -0.96
CA LEU A 43 4.11 12.91 -0.75
C LEU A 43 4.19 13.49 0.67
N PRO A 44 3.93 14.79 0.86
CA PRO A 44 3.77 15.35 2.18
C PRO A 44 2.67 14.61 2.95
N MET A 45 2.95 14.15 4.16
CA MET A 45 2.03 13.30 4.94
C MET A 45 0.63 13.92 5.12
N GLY A 46 0.55 15.25 5.25
CA GLY A 46 -0.74 15.95 5.33
C GLY A 46 -1.61 15.83 4.07
N THR A 47 -0.99 15.73 2.90
CA THR A 47 -1.69 15.48 1.63
C THR A 47 -2.18 14.04 1.55
N VAL A 48 -1.34 13.10 1.97
CA VAL A 48 -1.70 11.67 2.02
C VAL A 48 -2.88 11.43 2.94
N VAL A 49 -2.83 11.96 4.16
CA VAL A 49 -3.93 11.84 5.13
C VAL A 49 -5.20 12.47 4.56
N LYS A 50 -5.13 13.71 4.06
CA LYS A 50 -6.29 14.39 3.48
C LYS A 50 -6.94 13.62 2.33
N LEU A 51 -6.15 13.05 1.41
CA LEU A 51 -6.68 12.26 0.28
C LEU A 51 -7.30 10.93 0.74
N LEU A 52 -6.69 10.26 1.73
CA LEU A 52 -7.14 8.96 2.22
C LEU A 52 -8.34 9.08 3.19
N THR A 53 -8.41 10.13 4.01
CA THR A 53 -9.55 10.42 4.89
C THR A 53 -10.83 10.69 4.09
N THR A 54 -10.72 11.33 2.92
CA THR A 54 -11.87 11.56 2.03
C THR A 54 -12.53 10.26 1.53
N ASN A 55 -11.78 9.15 1.44
CA ASN A 55 -12.27 7.88 0.88
C ASN A 55 -12.45 6.76 1.93
N GLY A 56 -12.46 7.09 3.22
CA GLY A 56 -12.58 6.10 4.30
C GLY A 56 -11.24 5.42 4.59
N MET A 57 -10.47 6.04 5.48
CA MET A 57 -9.16 5.56 5.89
C MET A 57 -9.31 4.39 6.88
N VAL A 58 -8.61 3.27 6.62
CA VAL A 58 -8.61 2.08 7.49
C VAL A 58 -7.17 1.71 7.84
N GLY A 59 -6.92 1.38 9.11
CA GLY A 59 -5.61 0.96 9.61
C GLY A 59 -4.89 2.06 10.40
N SER A 60 -3.56 1.98 10.48
CA SER A 60 -2.73 2.86 11.32
C SER A 60 -2.64 4.31 10.83
N LEU A 61 -2.90 4.57 9.55
CA LEU A 61 -2.80 5.91 8.96
C LEU A 61 -3.88 6.88 9.47
N GLY A 62 -5.03 6.38 9.93
CA GLY A 62 -6.10 7.20 10.51
C GLY A 62 -5.86 7.61 11.95
N ASN A 63 -4.81 7.08 12.57
CA ASN A 63 -4.47 7.31 13.97
C ASN A 63 -3.26 8.23 14.15
N LEU A 64 -2.77 8.84 13.06
CA LEU A 64 -1.69 9.84 13.03
C LEU A 64 -2.29 11.24 12.87
#